data_AF-A0A329LUI3-F1
#
_entry.id   AF-A0A329LUI3-F1
#
_cell.length_a   1.000
_cell.length_b   1.000
_cell.length_c   1.000
_cell.angle_alpha   90.00
_cell.angle_beta   90.00
_cell.angle_gamma   90.00
#
_symmetry.space_group_name_H-M   'P 1'
#
loop_
_entity.id
_entity.type
_entity.pdbx_description
1 polymer ?
#
loop_
_entity_poly.entity_id
_entity_poly.type
_entity_poly.pdbx_seq_one_letter_code
_entity_poly.pdbx_strand_id
1 'polypeptide(L)' 'MFWAAEAASSTAVKFDPFDAFIIVFTLILVLAVMRTISAKQKNLFAIGFSIVSLIVFLVMDFVMVKGWIG' A
#
# COMPACT_ATOMS: atom_id res chain seq x y z
N MET A 1 -3.94 19.62 -8.34
CA MET A 1 -4.15 19.06 -9.68
C MET A 1 -2.95 19.16 -10.61
N PHE A 2 -1.98 20.07 -10.39
CA PHE A 2 -0.73 20.10 -11.20
C PHE A 2 0.31 19.04 -10.81
N TRP A 3 0.42 18.68 -9.53
CA TRP A 3 1.44 17.71 -9.07
C TRP A 3 1.12 16.24 -9.42
N ALA A 4 -0.14 15.92 -9.69
CA ALA A 4 -0.54 14.57 -10.11
C ALA A 4 -0.32 14.33 -11.62
N ALA A 5 -0.23 15.40 -12.41
CA ALA A 5 -0.08 15.33 -13.86
C ALA A 5 1.39 15.18 -14.30
N GLU A 6 2.33 15.79 -13.55
CA GLU A 6 3.79 15.69 -13.82
C GLU A 6 4.34 14.26 -13.60
N ALA A 7 3.69 13.48 -12.73
CA ALA A 7 4.06 12.07 -12.47
C ALA A 7 3.70 11.13 -13.65
N ALA A 8 2.90 11.58 -14.61
CA ALA A 8 2.49 10.80 -15.78
C ALA A 8 3.48 10.92 -16.96
N SER A 9 4.52 11.76 -16.86
CA SER A 9 5.47 12.06 -17.94
C SER A 9 6.88 11.53 -17.69
N SER A 10 7.01 10.36 -17.08
CA SER A 10 8.26 9.59 -17.00
C SER A 10 8.17 8.33 -17.86
N THR A 11 8.74 8.46 -19.06
CA THR A 11 9.05 7.45 -20.06
C THR A 11 9.28 6.03 -19.50
N ALA A 12 8.35 5.11 -19.80
CA ALA A 12 8.56 3.66 -19.99
C ALA A 12 9.46 2.90 -18.99
N VAL A 13 9.53 3.29 -17.71
CA VAL A 13 10.08 2.43 -16.66
C VAL A 13 8.91 1.64 -16.08
N LYS A 14 8.84 0.35 -16.43
CA LYS A 14 7.79 -0.55 -15.92
C LYS A 14 7.86 -0.79 -14.41
N PHE A 15 8.90 -0.35 -13.72
CA PHE A 15 9.11 -0.56 -12.28
C PHE A 15 9.90 0.62 -11.69
N ASP A 16 9.28 1.37 -10.78
CA ASP A 16 9.94 2.48 -10.10
C ASP A 16 10.62 1.97 -8.81
N PRO A 17 11.81 2.45 -8.41
CA PRO A 17 12.38 2.14 -7.09
C PRO A 17 11.44 2.42 -5.91
N PHE A 18 10.53 3.38 -6.05
CA PHE A 18 9.47 3.68 -5.08
C PHE A 18 8.49 2.52 -4.91
N ASP A 19 8.26 1.71 -5.95
CA ASP A 19 7.40 0.55 -5.89
C ASP A 19 7.90 -0.50 -4.88
N ALA A 20 9.22 -0.70 -4.81
CA ALA A 20 9.83 -1.57 -3.82
C ALA A 20 9.55 -1.10 -2.39
N PHE A 21 9.59 0.23 -2.18
CA PHE A 21 9.27 0.84 -0.90
C PHE A 21 7.79 0.63 -0.53
N ILE A 22 6.87 0.78 -1.48
CA ILE A 22 5.44 0.54 -1.26
C ILE A 22 5.17 -0.92 -0.87
N ILE A 23 5.76 -1.90 -1.56
CA ILE A 23 5.60 -3.31 -1.20
C ILE A 23 6.11 -3.59 0.23
N VAL A 24 7.29 -3.07 0.58
CA VAL A 24 7.83 -3.23 1.95
C VAL A 24 6.90 -2.57 2.97
N PHE A 25 6.33 -1.41 2.65
CA PHE A 25 5.36 -0.75 3.51
C PHE A 25 4.08 -1.59 3.69
N THR A 26 3.55 -2.20 2.63
CA THR A 26 2.41 -3.12 2.72
C THR A 26 2.73 -4.30 3.64
N LEU A 27 3.94 -4.87 3.57
CA LEU A 27 4.37 -5.94 4.48
C LEU A 27 4.39 -5.47 5.95
N ILE A 28 4.86 -4.25 6.21
CA ILE A 28 4.82 -3.65 7.55
C ILE A 28 3.38 -3.45 8.01
N LEU A 29 2.47 -3.04 7.11
CA LEU A 29 1.04 -2.90 7.40
C LEU A 29 0.41 -4.24 7.80
N VAL A 30 0.76 -5.33 7.13
CA VAL A 30 0.32 -6.68 7.51
C VAL A 30 0.76 -6.99 8.95
N LEU A 31 2.01 -6.72 9.29
CA LEU A 31 2.53 -6.89 10.65
C LEU A 31 1.81 -6.00 11.67
N ALA A 32 1.47 -4.76 11.28
CA ALA A 32 0.72 -3.84 12.13
C ALA A 32 -0.71 -4.34 12.39
N VAL A 33 -1.40 -4.87 11.37
CA VAL A 33 -2.72 -5.51 11.52
C VAL A 33 -2.62 -6.72 12.44
N MET A 34 -1.65 -7.61 12.22
CA MET A 34 -1.40 -8.79 13.06
C MET A 34 -1.14 -8.41 14.53
N ARG A 35 -0.32 -7.38 14.76
CA ARG A 35 -0.04 -6.82 16.09
C ARG A 35 -1.31 -6.26 16.74
N THR A 36 -2.13 -5.54 15.98
CA THR A 36 -3.34 -4.89 16.50
C THR A 36 -4.40 -5.93 16.85
N ILE A 37 -4.54 -6.99 16.04
CA ILE A 37 -5.42 -8.12 16.32
C ILE A 37 -4.91 -8.93 17.51
N SER A 38 -3.59 -9.06 17.69
CA SER A 38 -3.01 -9.82 18.82
C SER A 38 -2.93 -9.04 20.13
N ALA A 39 -3.29 -7.76 20.14
CA ALA A 39 -3.25 -6.93 21.34
C ALA A 39 -4.22 -7.45 22.42
N LYS A 40 -3.77 -7.42 23.68
CA LYS A 40 -4.58 -7.80 24.84
C LYS A 40 -5.77 -6.84 25.05
N GLN A 41 -5.54 -5.55 24.83
CA GLN A 41 -6.58 -4.51 24.82
C GLN A 41 -7.02 -4.29 23.37
N LYS A 42 -8.25 -4.67 23.06
CA LYS A 42 -8.79 -4.54 21.69
C LYS A 42 -9.27 -3.11 21.47
N ASN A 43 -8.68 -2.43 20.50
CA ASN A 43 -9.22 -1.18 19.98
C ASN A 43 -9.92 -1.49 18.66
N LEU A 44 -11.25 -1.65 18.70
CA LEU A 44 -12.07 -1.99 17.54
C LEU A 44 -11.91 -0.96 16.41
N PHE A 45 -11.76 0.32 16.74
CA PHE A 45 -11.54 1.38 15.76
C PHE A 45 -10.18 1.22 15.08
N ALA A 46 -9.11 0.98 15.84
CA ALA A 46 -7.77 0.76 15.27
C ALA A 46 -7.69 -0.53 14.44
N ILE A 47 -8.39 -1.60 14.86
CA ILE A 47 -8.47 -2.85 14.10
C ILE A 47 -9.19 -2.59 12.77
N GLY A 48 -10.37 -1.95 12.79
CA GLY A 48 -11.10 -1.59 11.58
C GLY A 48 -10.28 -0.70 10.65
N PHE A 49 -9.67 0.35 11.18
CA PHE A 49 -8.84 1.27 10.41
C PHE A 49 -7.63 0.58 9.77
N SER A 50 -6.92 -0.27 10.53
CA SER A 50 -5.75 -0.98 10.01
C SER A 50 -6.12 -2.01 8.95
N ILE A 51 -7.25 -2.70 9.09
CA ILE A 51 -7.78 -3.61 8.06
C ILE A 51 -8.15 -2.86 6.79
N VAL A 52 -8.89 -1.75 6.90
CA VAL A 52 -9.26 -0.93 5.73
C VAL A 52 -8.02 -0.37 5.05
N SER A 53 -7.05 0.11 5.82
CA SER A 53 -5.77 0.59 5.28
C SER A 53 -5.03 -0.52 4.52
N LEU A 54 -4.96 -1.73 5.09
CA LEU A 54 -4.33 -2.88 4.43
C LEU A 54 -5.02 -3.22 3.10
N ILE A 55 -6.36 -3.19 3.06
CA ILE A 55 -7.12 -3.44 1.82
C ILE A 55 -6.78 -2.40 0.75
N VAL A 56 -6.76 -1.12 1.11
CA VAL A 56 -6.43 -0.03 0.16
C VAL A 56 -5.02 -0.20 -0.41
N PHE A 57 -4.03 -0.54 0.43
CA PHE A 57 -2.66 -0.76 -0.02
C PHE A 57 -2.52 -2.02 -0.89
N LEU A 58 -3.20 -3.11 -0.57
CA LEU A 58 -3.21 -4.30 -1.43
C LEU A 58 -3.84 -4.03 -2.81
N VAL A 59 -4.88 -3.20 -2.87
CA VAL A 59 -5.49 -2.78 -4.14
C VAL A 59 -4.52 -1.90 -4.94
N MET A 60 -3.82 -0.98 -4.26
CA MET A 60 -2.78 -0.16 -4.89
C MET A 60 -1.65 -1.04 -5.46
N ASP A 61 -1.16 -2.01 -4.69
CA ASP A 61 -0.13 -2.96 -5.11
C ASP A 61 -0.59 -3.76 -6.33
N PHE A 62 -1.85 -4.20 -6.35
CA PHE A 62 -2.43 -4.90 -7.49
C PHE A 62 -2.43 -4.04 -8.77
N VAL A 63 -2.84 -2.78 -8.67
CA VAL A 63 -2.85 -1.84 -9.80
C VAL A 63 -1.42 -1.54 -10.27
N MET A 64 -0.49 -1.35 -9.33
CA MET A 64 0.92 -1.12 -9.60
C MET A 64 1.53 -2.30 -10.37
N VAL A 65 1.40 -3.52 -9.84
CA VAL A 65 1.90 -4.76 -10.48
C VAL A 65 1.25 -4.98 -11.85
N LYS A 66 -0.05 -4.71 -11.99
CA LYS A 66 -0.73 -4.78 -13.30
C LYS A 66 -0.12 -3.79 -14.30
N GLY A 67 0.23 -2.59 -13.86
CA GLY A 67 0.94 -1.59 -14.65
C GLY A 67 2.31 -2.05 -15.15
N TRP A 68 2.98 -2.95 -14.43
CA TRP A 68 4.25 -3.54 -14.87
C TRP A 68 4.08 -4.58 -15.97
N ILE A 69 3.00 -5.37 -15.87
CA ILE A 69 2.76 -6.54 -16.73
C ILE A 69 2.11 -6.16 -18.07
N GLY A 70 1.39 -5.02 -18.13
CA GLY A 70 0.74 -4.50 -19.34
C GLY A 70 -0.78 -4.54 -19.26
#